data_AF-A0A7C2BT59-F1
#
_entry.id   AF-A0A7C2BT59-F1
#
_cell.length_a   1.000
_cell.length_b   1.000
_cell.length_c   1.000
_cell.angle_alpha   90.00
_cell.angle_beta   90.00
_cell.angle_gamma   90.00
#
_symmetry.space_group_name_H-M   'P 1'
#
loop_
_entity.id
_entity.type
_entity.pdbx_description
1 polymer ?
#
loop_
_entity_poly.entity_id
_entity_poly.type
_entity_poly.pdbx_seq_one_letter_code
_entity_poly.pdbx_strand_id
1 'polypeptide(L)'
;MIGVTVMYRVTSLLLSSLLAWLAYGKNLNEISSWLIGINFTAAVFSINFTYFGHQLSRYKSILDRVTGRQWLNIGLLIALPFVPLLAFLIKPAFHAYIALVLLPVVIYSAIDNARLTARYLDPVDYLKRTLTPKAINTYINDLYKQIAFEVHAHKKYLNNIKKFQIPLHAWSFETDTLGLATNDLWDKLTVVVKQSVLNNDYPVFQTTLEYIMNLIKCSYELKSKKTDDYQELSGVRSMSHKRLRGLIHWIQEEDKEGIYIEAFCNKLCGHLKSHEALEKPLENLTESIMSDVTYLGSVMLVTKQCSEPMKVLNTVHAVIELAIHKIEKDIKDGHERTLEKYNIAGYAYLIKSLGKDATKSGHLHFVYRCMETLSYLGCNAAKLGSRQTVVACFECLVQLGRICRKEKLGCYWGRCIIPLHHHAEEFMGHILTWLVQKQVQDGAFMLKACAERAYSRLRGYSCSIKHQQGMNPKFWITQINDEKAGKPEPHVEEEQGRYGYSGKVDYSDHNDLTEYVLFDHD
;
A
#
# COMPACT_ATOMS: atom_id res chain seq x y z
N MET A 1 -18.98 -0.81 -29.16
CA MET A 1 -17.80 -0.24 -29.86
C MET A 1 -17.30 -1.08 -31.05
N ILE A 2 -17.74 -2.34 -31.23
CA ILE A 2 -17.58 -3.10 -32.49
C ILE A 2 -18.18 -2.31 -33.68
N GLY A 3 -19.28 -1.59 -33.44
CA GLY A 3 -19.97 -0.78 -34.44
C GLY A 3 -19.10 0.26 -35.16
N VAL A 4 -18.15 0.92 -34.50
CA VAL A 4 -17.37 1.99 -35.13
C VAL A 4 -16.35 1.43 -36.13
N THR A 5 -15.65 0.35 -35.79
CA THR A 5 -14.68 -0.30 -36.72
C THR A 5 -15.39 -0.99 -37.88
N VAL A 6 -16.55 -1.59 -37.63
CA VAL A 6 -17.40 -2.18 -38.67
C VAL A 6 -17.94 -1.09 -39.60
N MET A 7 -18.41 0.03 -39.04
CA MET A 7 -18.93 1.15 -39.81
C MET A 7 -17.89 1.66 -40.80
N TYR A 8 -16.65 1.93 -40.37
CA TYR A 8 -15.62 2.42 -41.29
C TYR A 8 -15.19 1.41 -42.37
N ARG A 9 -15.16 0.11 -42.06
CA ARG A 9 -14.88 -0.93 -43.07
C ARG A 9 -15.98 -0.97 -44.13
N VAL A 10 -17.23 -0.86 -43.70
CA VAL A 10 -18.38 -0.74 -44.60
C VAL A 10 -18.30 0.55 -45.41
N THR A 11 -17.92 1.69 -44.80
CA THR A 11 -17.74 2.96 -45.53
C THR A 11 -16.62 2.87 -46.57
N SER A 12 -15.49 2.24 -46.24
CA SER A 12 -14.39 2.02 -47.18
C SER A 12 -14.81 1.16 -48.36
N LEU A 13 -15.55 0.08 -48.12
CA LEU A 13 -16.05 -0.80 -49.18
C LEU A 13 -17.09 -0.07 -50.06
N LEU A 14 -17.98 0.71 -49.46
CA LEU A 14 -18.94 1.53 -50.19
C LEU A 14 -18.24 2.59 -51.05
N LEU A 15 -17.22 3.26 -50.51
CA LEU A 15 -16.45 4.26 -51.24
C LEU A 15 -15.64 3.63 -52.39
N SER A 16 -15.02 2.47 -52.15
CA SER A 16 -14.34 1.69 -53.18
C SER A 16 -15.29 1.26 -54.30
N SER A 17 -16.50 0.77 -53.97
CA SER A 17 -17.52 0.39 -54.95
C SER A 17 -18.06 1.60 -55.72
N LEU A 18 -18.25 2.74 -55.05
CA LEU A 18 -18.68 3.99 -55.68
C LEU A 18 -17.62 4.50 -56.66
N LEU A 19 -16.35 4.50 -56.25
CA LEU A 19 -15.23 4.90 -57.10
C LEU A 19 -15.07 3.95 -58.31
N ALA A 20 -15.28 2.64 -58.11
CA ALA A 20 -15.28 1.67 -59.20
C ALA A 20 -16.39 1.97 -60.23
N TRP A 21 -17.59 2.28 -59.74
CA TRP A 21 -18.75 2.59 -60.58
C TRP A 21 -18.57 3.90 -61.36
N LEU A 22 -18.12 4.97 -60.69
CA LEU A 22 -17.87 6.27 -61.32
C LEU A 22 -16.73 6.24 -62.34
N ALA A 23 -15.75 5.36 -62.14
CA ALA A 23 -14.65 5.17 -63.06
C ALA A 23 -15.02 4.37 -64.30
N TYR A 24 -16.14 3.64 -64.30
CA TYR A 24 -16.50 2.72 -65.39
C TYR A 24 -16.59 3.46 -66.73
N GLY A 25 -15.84 2.99 -67.73
CA GLY A 25 -15.77 3.58 -69.07
C GLY A 25 -14.91 4.85 -69.17
N LYS A 26 -14.19 5.25 -68.11
CA LYS A 26 -13.23 6.37 -68.14
C LYS A 26 -11.81 5.89 -68.45
N ASN A 27 -11.04 6.73 -69.14
CA ASN A 27 -9.61 6.50 -69.32
C ASN A 27 -8.84 7.03 -68.11
N LEU A 28 -8.37 6.15 -67.23
CA LEU A 28 -7.62 6.51 -66.02
C LEU A 28 -6.09 6.57 -66.24
N ASN A 29 -5.61 6.31 -67.46
CA ASN A 29 -4.16 6.19 -67.70
C ASN A 29 -3.40 7.51 -67.46
N GLU A 30 -4.03 8.66 -67.71
CA GLU A 30 -3.44 9.99 -67.50
C GLU A 30 -3.11 10.27 -66.03
N ILE A 31 -3.84 9.67 -65.09
CA ILE A 31 -3.65 9.83 -63.64
C ILE A 31 -3.09 8.58 -62.96
N SER A 32 -2.75 7.55 -63.73
CA SER A 32 -2.27 6.25 -63.21
C SER A 32 -1.05 6.35 -62.30
N SER A 33 -0.05 7.13 -62.73
CA SER A 33 1.19 7.35 -61.95
C SER A 33 0.89 8.03 -60.61
N TRP A 34 -0.05 8.98 -60.61
CA TRP A 34 -0.50 9.64 -59.38
C TRP A 34 -1.25 8.68 -58.46
N LEU A 35 -2.16 7.85 -59.00
CA LEU A 35 -2.91 6.85 -58.23
C LEU A 35 -2.02 5.79 -57.59
N ILE A 36 -0.98 5.33 -58.29
CA ILE A 36 0.02 4.42 -57.70
C ILE A 36 0.82 5.16 -56.63
N GLY A 37 1.31 6.36 -56.95
CA GLY A 37 2.11 7.18 -56.04
C GLY A 37 1.41 7.48 -54.72
N ILE A 38 0.13 7.86 -54.75
CA ILE A 38 -0.63 8.15 -53.53
C ILE A 38 -0.87 6.93 -52.65
N ASN A 39 -1.07 5.74 -53.24
CA ASN A 39 -1.19 4.48 -52.47
C ASN A 39 0.12 4.15 -51.73
N PHE A 40 1.26 4.23 -52.42
CA PHE A 40 2.57 4.02 -51.80
C PHE A 40 2.87 5.06 -50.73
N THR A 41 2.62 6.33 -51.04
CA THR A 41 2.84 7.45 -50.13
C THR A 41 2.02 7.27 -48.85
N ALA A 42 0.71 7.01 -48.97
CA ALA A 42 -0.16 6.79 -47.81
C ALA A 42 0.31 5.61 -46.95
N ALA A 43 0.74 4.51 -47.56
CA ALA A 43 1.27 3.36 -46.86
C ALA A 43 2.58 3.66 -46.11
N VAL A 44 3.59 4.20 -46.80
CA VAL A 44 4.90 4.49 -46.24
C VAL A 44 4.80 5.50 -45.11
N PHE A 45 4.08 6.61 -45.32
CA PHE A 45 3.89 7.62 -44.27
C PHE A 45 3.13 7.07 -43.07
N SER A 46 2.10 6.25 -43.27
CA SER A 46 1.37 5.62 -42.17
C SER A 46 2.26 4.74 -41.30
N ILE A 47 3.07 3.89 -41.92
CA ILE A 47 3.99 2.99 -41.21
C ILE A 47 5.04 3.82 -40.46
N ASN A 48 5.64 4.81 -41.12
CA ASN A 48 6.63 5.68 -40.51
C ASN A 48 6.08 6.50 -39.35
N PHE A 49 4.90 7.14 -39.49
CA PHE A 49 4.28 7.89 -38.40
C PHE A 49 3.85 7.01 -37.23
N THR A 50 3.44 5.77 -37.51
CA THR A 50 3.13 4.78 -36.47
C THR A 50 4.39 4.42 -35.67
N TYR A 51 5.48 4.11 -36.36
CA TYR A 51 6.75 3.80 -35.72
C TYR A 51 7.30 5.01 -34.95
N PHE A 52 7.23 6.20 -35.54
CA PHE A 52 7.64 7.44 -34.90
C PHE A 52 6.79 7.78 -33.67
N GLY A 53 5.47 7.59 -33.75
CA GLY A 53 4.55 7.74 -32.61
C GLY A 53 4.87 6.78 -31.48
N HIS A 54 5.31 5.56 -31.79
CA HIS A 54 5.83 4.63 -30.78
C HIS A 54 7.14 5.10 -30.16
N GLN A 55 8.10 5.53 -30.97
CA GLN A 55 9.42 5.97 -30.48
C GLN A 55 9.33 7.23 -29.60
N LEU A 56 8.47 8.17 -29.98
CA LEU A 56 8.26 9.42 -29.24
C LEU A 56 7.30 9.29 -28.06
N SER A 57 6.60 8.17 -27.91
CA SER A 57 5.68 8.00 -26.80
C SER A 57 6.41 7.97 -25.47
N ARG A 58 5.99 8.86 -24.59
CA ARG A 58 6.36 8.89 -23.16
C ARG A 58 6.05 7.59 -22.43
N TYR A 59 5.12 6.79 -22.98
CA TYR A 59 4.65 5.54 -22.42
C TYR A 59 5.04 4.32 -23.25
N LYS A 60 6.09 4.41 -24.08
CA LYS A 60 6.53 3.29 -24.94
C LYS A 60 6.83 1.99 -24.18
N SER A 61 7.23 2.07 -22.91
CA SER A 61 7.49 0.90 -22.05
C SER A 61 6.22 0.13 -21.67
N ILE A 62 5.03 0.67 -21.92
CA ILE A 62 3.76 -0.06 -21.75
C ILE A 62 3.60 -1.12 -22.84
N LEU A 63 4.17 -0.87 -24.02
CA LEU A 63 4.04 -1.71 -25.18
C LEU A 63 5.33 -2.48 -25.44
N ASP A 64 5.46 -3.65 -24.80
CA ASP A 64 6.63 -4.50 -25.01
C ASP A 64 6.69 -5.07 -26.44
N ARG A 65 5.54 -5.14 -27.14
CA ARG A 65 5.42 -5.74 -28.48
C ARG A 65 4.31 -5.10 -29.30
N VAL A 66 4.56 -4.95 -30.61
CA VAL A 66 3.52 -4.60 -31.60
C VAL A 66 2.45 -5.69 -31.62
N THR A 67 1.18 -5.29 -31.50
CA THR A 67 0.07 -6.25 -31.42
C THR A 67 -0.15 -6.96 -32.76
N GLY A 68 -0.68 -8.18 -32.73
CA GLY A 68 -1.00 -8.93 -33.96
C GLY A 68 -1.92 -8.16 -34.92
N ARG A 69 -2.82 -7.32 -34.38
CA ARG A 69 -3.68 -6.45 -35.18
C ARG A 69 -2.92 -5.31 -35.86
N GLN A 70 -1.96 -4.69 -35.17
CA GLN A 70 -1.07 -3.70 -35.79
C GLN A 70 -0.19 -4.35 -36.86
N TRP A 71 0.36 -5.54 -36.59
CA TRP A 71 1.11 -6.31 -37.60
C TRP A 71 0.28 -6.63 -38.84
N LEU A 72 -0.98 -7.01 -38.68
CA LEU A 72 -1.89 -7.23 -39.80
C LEU A 72 -2.09 -5.95 -40.61
N ASN A 73 -2.33 -4.81 -39.96
CA ASN A 73 -2.49 -3.53 -40.65
C ASN A 73 -1.20 -3.08 -41.34
N ILE A 74 -0.04 -3.24 -40.71
CA ILE A 74 1.27 -2.95 -41.32
C ILE A 74 1.50 -3.85 -42.53
N GLY A 75 1.22 -5.15 -42.42
CA GLY A 75 1.33 -6.10 -43.54
C GLY A 75 0.42 -5.72 -44.72
N LEU A 76 -0.82 -5.33 -44.44
CA LEU A 76 -1.75 -4.83 -45.47
C LEU A 76 -1.24 -3.55 -46.12
N LEU A 77 -0.74 -2.60 -45.34
CA LEU A 77 -0.17 -1.34 -45.85
C LEU A 77 1.07 -1.58 -46.71
N ILE A 78 1.89 -2.59 -46.40
CA ILE A 78 3.04 -2.98 -47.24
C ILE A 78 2.56 -3.64 -48.52
N ALA A 79 1.61 -4.58 -48.45
CA ALA A 79 1.25 -5.43 -49.59
C ALA A 79 0.28 -4.78 -50.59
N LEU A 80 -0.74 -4.05 -50.12
CA LEU A 80 -1.81 -3.51 -50.98
C LEU A 80 -1.31 -2.56 -52.09
N PRO A 81 -0.35 -1.64 -51.84
CA PRO A 81 0.18 -0.77 -52.90
C PRO A 81 0.88 -1.51 -54.05
N PHE A 82 1.32 -2.76 -53.86
CA PHE A 82 1.91 -3.57 -54.94
C PHE A 82 0.88 -4.28 -55.82
N VAL A 83 -0.37 -4.40 -55.38
CA VAL A 83 -1.43 -5.08 -56.17
C VAL A 83 -1.68 -4.40 -57.52
N PRO A 84 -1.75 -3.06 -57.64
CA PRO A 84 -1.81 -2.38 -58.94
C PRO A 84 -0.60 -2.65 -59.82
N LEU A 85 0.61 -2.74 -59.27
CA LEU A 85 1.83 -3.04 -60.04
C LEU A 85 1.81 -4.47 -60.58
N LEU A 86 1.39 -5.44 -59.77
CA LEU A 86 1.18 -6.82 -60.23
C LEU A 86 0.10 -6.88 -61.32
N ALA A 87 -0.98 -6.13 -61.16
CA ALA A 87 -2.00 -6.03 -62.19
C ALA A 87 -1.49 -5.38 -63.47
N PHE A 88 -0.57 -4.40 -63.38
CA PHE A 88 0.09 -3.82 -64.54
C PHE A 88 0.88 -4.88 -65.33
N LEU A 89 1.56 -5.81 -64.64
CA LEU A 89 2.31 -6.89 -65.29
C LEU A 89 1.41 -7.95 -65.95
N ILE A 90 0.28 -8.29 -65.33
CA ILE A 90 -0.61 -9.36 -65.81
C ILE A 90 -1.63 -8.85 -66.83
N LYS A 91 -2.24 -7.69 -66.55
CA LYS A 91 -3.34 -7.09 -67.31
C LYS A 91 -3.28 -5.55 -67.22
N PRO A 92 -2.42 -4.90 -68.03
CA PRO A 92 -2.17 -3.46 -67.98
C PRO A 92 -3.43 -2.59 -68.00
N ALA A 93 -4.49 -3.02 -68.70
CA ALA A 93 -5.74 -2.26 -68.79
C ALA A 93 -6.44 -1.99 -67.43
N PHE A 94 -6.15 -2.79 -66.39
CA PHE A 94 -6.88 -2.74 -65.11
C PHE A 94 -6.11 -2.06 -63.97
N HIS A 95 -4.81 -1.81 -64.13
CA HIS A 95 -3.96 -1.38 -63.01
C HIS A 95 -4.42 -0.05 -62.38
N ALA A 96 -4.80 0.94 -63.19
CA ALA A 96 -5.28 2.24 -62.72
C ALA A 96 -6.64 2.13 -62.01
N TYR A 97 -7.53 1.26 -62.50
CA TYR A 97 -8.80 0.95 -61.83
C TYR A 97 -8.58 0.31 -60.46
N ILE A 98 -7.65 -0.66 -60.38
CA ILE A 98 -7.32 -1.34 -59.12
C ILE A 98 -6.69 -0.35 -58.13
N ALA A 99 -5.78 0.53 -58.59
CA ALA A 99 -5.19 1.57 -57.75
C ALA A 99 -6.25 2.52 -57.17
N LEU A 100 -7.24 2.92 -57.96
CA LEU A 100 -8.34 3.78 -57.52
C LEU A 100 -9.25 3.09 -56.48
N VAL A 101 -9.59 1.82 -56.70
CA VAL A 101 -10.46 1.04 -55.80
C VAL A 101 -9.76 0.71 -54.48
N LEU A 102 -8.44 0.50 -54.51
CA LEU A 102 -7.64 0.22 -53.32
C LEU A 102 -7.35 1.47 -52.47
N LEU A 103 -7.41 2.67 -53.05
CA LEU A 103 -7.06 3.91 -52.35
C LEU A 103 -7.85 4.11 -51.03
N PRO A 104 -9.19 3.96 -50.99
CA PRO A 104 -9.94 4.02 -49.72
C PRO A 104 -9.48 2.98 -48.69
N VAL A 105 -9.14 1.77 -49.14
CA VAL A 105 -8.71 0.66 -48.27
C VAL A 105 -7.35 0.97 -47.65
N VAL A 106 -6.41 1.50 -48.42
CA VAL A 106 -5.08 1.91 -47.95
C VAL A 106 -5.18 3.08 -46.98
N ILE A 107 -5.94 4.13 -47.33
CA ILE A 107 -6.17 5.29 -46.45
C ILE A 107 -6.82 4.86 -45.14
N TYR A 108 -7.83 3.98 -45.21
CA TYR A 108 -8.48 3.49 -44.00
C TYR A 108 -7.54 2.64 -43.14
N SER A 109 -6.77 1.74 -43.75
CA SER A 109 -5.77 0.94 -43.04
C SER A 109 -4.73 1.82 -42.36
N ALA A 110 -4.38 2.96 -42.99
CA ALA A 110 -3.48 3.94 -42.41
C ALA A 110 -4.08 4.62 -41.16
N ILE A 111 -5.33 5.08 -41.26
CA ILE A 111 -6.05 5.67 -40.13
C ILE A 111 -6.23 4.67 -38.99
N ASP A 112 -6.60 3.42 -39.28
CA ASP A 112 -6.74 2.37 -38.25
C ASP A 112 -5.40 2.07 -37.58
N ASN A 113 -4.30 2.01 -38.35
CA ASN A 113 -2.96 1.78 -37.79
C ASN A 113 -2.52 2.90 -36.82
N ALA A 114 -2.72 4.17 -37.22
CA ALA A 114 -2.43 5.31 -36.35
C ALA A 114 -3.30 5.32 -35.09
N ARG A 115 -4.61 5.07 -35.22
CA ARG A 115 -5.55 4.99 -34.09
C ARG A 115 -5.21 3.85 -33.14
N LEU A 116 -4.86 2.67 -33.66
CA LEU A 116 -4.43 1.55 -32.83
C LEU A 116 -3.19 1.92 -32.04
N THR A 117 -2.22 2.57 -32.66
CA THR A 117 -0.97 2.98 -32.02
C THR A 117 -1.21 3.97 -30.90
N ALA A 118 -1.97 5.04 -31.15
CA ALA A 118 -2.37 5.99 -30.12
C ALA A 118 -3.10 5.29 -28.95
N ARG A 119 -4.02 4.37 -29.28
CA ARG A 119 -4.80 3.64 -28.28
C ARG A 119 -3.99 2.64 -27.46
N TYR A 120 -3.01 1.98 -28.05
CA TYR A 120 -2.20 1.01 -27.33
C TYR A 120 -1.12 1.67 -26.47
N LEU A 121 -0.73 2.89 -26.80
CA LEU A 121 0.21 3.71 -26.04
C LEU A 121 -0.48 4.59 -24.98
N ASP A 122 -1.82 4.70 -25.02
CA ASP A 122 -2.59 5.38 -24.00
C ASP A 122 -2.57 4.56 -22.67
N PRO A 123 -2.01 5.12 -21.60
CA PRO A 123 -1.85 4.40 -20.33
C PRO A 123 -3.20 4.05 -19.69
N VAL A 124 -4.21 4.90 -19.82
CA VAL A 124 -5.53 4.69 -19.20
C VAL A 124 -6.28 3.56 -19.90
N ASP A 125 -6.32 3.57 -21.22
CA ASP A 125 -6.92 2.50 -22.03
C ASP A 125 -6.14 1.19 -21.87
N TYR A 126 -4.82 1.24 -21.70
CA TYR A 126 -4.02 0.06 -21.36
C TYR A 126 -4.43 -0.54 -20.00
N LEU A 127 -4.48 0.27 -18.94
CA LEU A 127 -4.88 -0.19 -17.61
C LEU A 127 -6.31 -0.73 -17.62
N LYS A 128 -7.24 -0.04 -18.28
CA LYS A 128 -8.64 -0.47 -18.41
C LYS A 128 -8.80 -1.85 -19.05
N ARG A 129 -7.97 -2.18 -20.05
CA ARG A 129 -7.99 -3.48 -20.72
C ARG A 129 -7.29 -4.57 -19.91
N THR A 130 -6.27 -4.19 -19.14
CA THR A 130 -5.42 -5.12 -18.39
C THR A 130 -6.02 -5.49 -17.04
N LEU A 131 -6.52 -4.50 -16.29
CA LEU A 131 -6.98 -4.61 -14.91
C LEU A 131 -8.50 -4.69 -14.84
N THR A 132 -9.07 -5.62 -15.62
CA THR A 132 -10.50 -5.92 -15.51
C THR A 132 -10.77 -6.70 -14.21
N PRO A 133 -11.98 -6.63 -13.62
CA PRO A 133 -12.31 -7.40 -12.41
C PRO A 133 -12.04 -8.91 -12.57
N LYS A 134 -12.30 -9.44 -13.77
CA LYS A 134 -11.98 -10.84 -14.11
C LYS A 134 -10.47 -11.10 -14.07
N ALA A 135 -9.66 -10.23 -14.67
CA ALA A 135 -8.21 -10.37 -14.68
C ALA A 135 -7.61 -10.29 -13.28
N ILE A 136 -8.09 -9.36 -12.44
CA ILE A 136 -7.67 -9.24 -11.04
C ILE A 136 -8.00 -10.52 -10.27
N ASN A 137 -9.24 -11.01 -10.37
CA ASN A 137 -9.64 -12.24 -9.69
C ASN A 137 -8.84 -13.47 -10.15
N THR A 138 -8.57 -13.59 -11.46
CA THR A 138 -7.70 -14.65 -11.99
C THR A 138 -6.29 -14.54 -11.42
N TYR A 139 -5.70 -13.35 -11.45
CA TYR A 139 -4.37 -13.09 -10.91
C TYR A 139 -4.25 -13.48 -9.43
N ILE A 140 -5.17 -13.02 -8.58
CA ILE A 140 -5.17 -13.34 -7.15
C ILE A 140 -5.37 -14.84 -6.90
N ASN A 141 -6.20 -15.50 -7.71
CA ASN A 141 -6.38 -16.95 -7.61
C ASN A 141 -5.13 -17.73 -7.99
N ASP A 142 -4.41 -17.30 -9.02
CA ASP A 142 -3.19 -17.97 -9.46
C ASP A 142 -2.02 -17.70 -8.49
N LEU A 143 -1.93 -16.48 -7.96
CA LEU A 143 -1.00 -16.15 -6.87
C LEU A 143 -1.25 -17.01 -5.63
N TYR A 144 -2.51 -17.13 -5.20
CA TYR A 144 -2.89 -18.00 -4.09
C TYR A 144 -2.44 -19.45 -4.31
N LYS A 145 -2.60 -20.00 -5.54
CA LYS A 145 -2.14 -21.37 -5.85
C LYS A 145 -0.62 -21.50 -5.77
N GLN A 146 0.11 -20.50 -6.25
CA GLN A 146 1.58 -20.49 -6.18
C GLN A 146 2.06 -20.45 -4.74
N ILE A 147 1.46 -19.61 -3.89
CA ILE A 147 1.78 -19.55 -2.46
C ILE A 147 1.38 -20.85 -1.76
N ALA A 148 0.25 -21.46 -2.12
CA ALA A 148 -0.13 -22.77 -1.57
C ALA A 148 0.91 -23.86 -1.86
N PHE A 149 1.59 -23.80 -3.00
CA PHE A 149 2.72 -24.70 -3.30
C PHE A 149 3.91 -24.44 -2.37
N GLU A 150 4.26 -23.17 -2.10
CA GLU A 150 5.30 -22.81 -1.14
C GLU A 150 4.97 -23.27 0.28
N VAL A 151 3.73 -23.03 0.74
CA VAL A 151 3.25 -23.46 2.06
C VAL A 151 3.35 -24.97 2.19
N HIS A 152 2.94 -25.72 1.17
CA HIS A 152 3.07 -27.18 1.18
C HIS A 152 4.53 -27.65 1.23
N ALA A 153 5.41 -27.02 0.45
CA ALA A 153 6.84 -27.30 0.47
C ALA A 153 7.45 -27.00 1.85
N HIS A 154 7.08 -25.89 2.46
CA HIS A 154 7.52 -25.49 3.80
C HIS A 154 7.02 -26.46 4.87
N LYS A 155 5.74 -26.86 4.86
CA LYS A 155 5.21 -27.90 5.76
C LYS A 155 5.97 -29.22 5.61
N LYS A 156 6.29 -29.63 4.37
CA LYS A 156 7.12 -30.83 4.10
C LYS A 156 8.54 -30.67 4.64
N TYR A 157 9.14 -29.49 4.54
CA TYR A 157 10.44 -29.18 5.12
C TYR A 157 10.41 -29.32 6.65
N LEU A 158 9.42 -28.73 7.33
CA LEU A 158 9.25 -28.84 8.79
C LEU A 158 8.97 -30.29 9.26
N ASN A 159 8.25 -31.09 8.48
CA ASN A 159 8.04 -32.50 8.80
C ASN A 159 9.34 -33.33 8.80
N ASN A 160 10.43 -32.80 8.23
CA ASN A 160 11.77 -33.39 8.26
C ASN A 160 12.68 -32.78 9.34
N ILE A 161 12.13 -32.18 10.41
CA ILE A 161 12.88 -31.62 11.56
C ILE A 161 13.92 -32.60 12.15
N LYS A 162 13.69 -33.92 12.07
CA LYS A 162 14.67 -34.91 12.54
C LYS A 162 15.88 -35.08 11.62
N LYS A 163 15.77 -34.65 10.37
CA LYS A 163 16.82 -34.77 9.34
C LYS A 163 17.66 -33.50 9.21
N PHE A 164 17.11 -32.35 9.56
CA PHE A 164 17.76 -31.03 9.44
C PHE A 164 17.71 -30.28 10.77
N GLN A 165 18.79 -29.61 11.15
CA GLN A 165 18.71 -28.58 12.20
C GLN A 165 18.00 -27.35 11.62
N ILE A 166 16.69 -27.26 11.82
CA ILE A 166 15.90 -26.12 11.36
C ILE A 166 15.96 -25.02 12.42
N PRO A 167 16.48 -23.82 12.10
CA PRO A 167 16.47 -22.69 13.03
C PRO A 167 15.06 -22.34 13.49
N LEU A 168 14.90 -21.92 14.75
CA LEU A 168 13.60 -21.55 15.33
C LEU A 168 12.85 -20.50 14.49
N HIS A 169 13.57 -19.51 13.95
CA HIS A 169 12.97 -18.48 13.09
C HIS A 169 12.50 -19.01 11.73
N ALA A 170 12.98 -20.19 11.30
CA ALA A 170 12.53 -20.84 10.07
C ALA A 170 11.28 -21.73 10.29
N TRP A 171 10.68 -21.72 11.47
CA TRP A 171 9.44 -22.45 11.76
C TRP A 171 8.19 -21.70 11.29
N SER A 172 8.28 -20.39 11.18
CA SER A 172 7.23 -19.54 10.65
C SER A 172 7.33 -19.49 9.12
N PHE A 173 6.20 -19.69 8.45
CA PHE A 173 6.14 -19.55 7.00
C PHE A 173 6.25 -18.07 6.62
N GLU A 174 7.21 -17.76 5.75
CA GLU A 174 7.30 -16.50 5.04
C GLU A 174 7.21 -16.78 3.55
N THR A 175 6.45 -15.96 2.82
CA THR A 175 6.33 -16.13 1.37
C THR A 175 7.53 -15.54 0.65
N ASP A 176 8.11 -16.33 -0.25
CA ASP A 176 9.22 -15.96 -1.12
C ASP A 176 8.72 -15.45 -2.48
N THR A 177 7.50 -15.82 -2.87
CA THR A 177 6.86 -15.30 -4.09
C THR A 177 6.65 -13.79 -4.00
N LEU A 178 7.25 -13.05 -4.94
CA LEU A 178 7.07 -11.61 -5.11
C LEU A 178 6.03 -11.24 -6.20
N GLY A 179 5.48 -12.23 -6.90
CA GLY A 179 4.56 -12.04 -8.00
C GLY A 179 4.51 -13.24 -8.94
N LEU A 180 3.74 -13.12 -10.01
CA LEU A 180 3.67 -14.12 -11.06
C LEU A 180 4.77 -13.86 -12.10
N ALA A 181 5.45 -14.90 -12.59
CA ALA A 181 6.51 -14.72 -13.57
C ALA A 181 6.02 -14.15 -14.92
N THR A 182 4.75 -14.36 -15.26
CA THR A 182 4.15 -13.87 -16.50
C THR A 182 2.85 -13.12 -16.22
N ASN A 183 2.63 -12.02 -16.93
CA ASN A 183 1.40 -11.20 -16.81
C ASN A 183 1.14 -10.63 -15.42
N ASP A 184 2.19 -10.37 -14.64
CA ASP A 184 2.04 -9.78 -13.31
C ASP A 184 1.36 -8.42 -13.37
N LEU A 185 0.28 -8.26 -12.60
CA LEU A 185 -0.49 -7.02 -12.57
C LEU A 185 0.24 -5.89 -11.84
N TRP A 186 1.05 -6.20 -10.83
CA TRP A 186 1.89 -5.22 -10.14
C TRP A 186 3.00 -4.69 -11.04
N ASP A 187 3.64 -5.53 -11.86
CA ASP A 187 4.64 -5.07 -12.83
C ASP A 187 4.03 -4.06 -13.81
N LYS A 188 2.86 -4.38 -14.36
CA LYS A 188 2.15 -3.50 -15.31
C LYS A 188 1.77 -2.17 -14.66
N LEU A 189 1.23 -2.20 -13.44
CA LEU A 189 0.93 -0.98 -12.67
C LEU A 189 2.19 -0.17 -12.38
N THR A 190 3.27 -0.83 -11.97
CA THR A 190 4.55 -0.19 -11.66
C THR A 190 5.10 0.53 -12.87
N VAL A 191 5.06 -0.08 -14.07
CA VAL A 191 5.52 0.58 -15.31
C VAL A 191 4.74 1.87 -15.56
N VAL A 192 3.41 1.85 -15.42
CA VAL A 192 2.59 3.05 -15.67
C VAL A 192 2.85 4.13 -14.63
N VAL A 193 2.98 3.77 -13.34
CA VAL A 193 3.34 4.72 -12.28
C VAL A 193 4.71 5.33 -12.51
N LYS A 194 5.71 4.51 -12.86
CA LYS A 194 7.06 5.01 -13.13
C LYS A 194 7.06 6.03 -14.25
N GLN A 195 6.37 5.71 -15.34
CA GLN A 195 6.25 6.63 -16.46
C GLN A 195 5.44 7.88 -16.12
N SER A 196 4.35 7.79 -15.34
CA SER A 196 3.57 8.97 -14.99
C SER A 196 4.34 9.94 -14.10
N VAL A 197 5.14 9.44 -13.15
CA VAL A 197 6.03 10.27 -12.32
C VAL A 197 7.13 10.92 -13.17
N LEU A 198 7.88 10.13 -13.96
CA LEU A 198 8.99 10.63 -14.79
C LEU A 198 8.53 11.68 -15.83
N ASN A 199 7.29 11.57 -16.30
CA ASN A 199 6.72 12.48 -17.31
C ASN A 199 5.93 13.65 -16.71
N ASN A 200 5.90 13.79 -15.38
CA ASN A 200 5.08 14.76 -14.65
C ASN A 200 3.57 14.69 -15.01
N ASP A 201 3.05 13.48 -15.29
CA ASP A 201 1.66 13.24 -15.67
C ASP A 201 0.81 12.85 -14.45
N TYR A 202 0.40 13.87 -13.70
CA TYR A 202 -0.42 13.71 -12.51
C TYR A 202 -1.80 13.06 -12.76
N PRO A 203 -2.56 13.41 -13.81
CA PRO A 203 -3.84 12.75 -14.11
C PRO A 203 -3.72 11.23 -14.35
N VAL A 204 -2.70 10.79 -15.10
CA VAL A 204 -2.46 9.36 -15.33
C VAL A 204 -2.06 8.68 -14.03
N PHE A 205 -1.23 9.31 -13.20
CA PHE A 205 -0.87 8.79 -11.88
C PHE A 205 -2.12 8.58 -11.00
N GLN A 206 -2.97 9.60 -10.85
CA GLN A 206 -4.23 9.51 -10.09
C GLN A 206 -5.11 8.36 -10.59
N THR A 207 -5.27 8.24 -11.91
CA THR A 207 -6.03 7.14 -12.51
C THR A 207 -5.41 5.78 -12.19
N THR A 208 -4.08 5.69 -12.20
CA THR A 208 -3.35 4.46 -11.87
C THR A 208 -3.52 4.07 -10.40
N LEU A 209 -3.58 5.04 -9.49
CA LEU A 209 -3.87 4.80 -8.08
C LEU A 209 -5.25 4.16 -7.87
N GLU A 210 -6.27 4.50 -8.67
CA GLU A 210 -7.57 3.82 -8.61
C GLU A 210 -7.45 2.32 -8.91
N TYR A 211 -6.63 1.96 -9.90
CA TYR A 211 -6.41 0.56 -10.25
C TYR A 211 -5.58 -0.17 -9.20
N ILE A 212 -4.58 0.49 -8.60
CA ILE A 212 -3.85 -0.04 -7.44
C ILE A 212 -4.82 -0.31 -6.29
N MET A 213 -5.72 0.64 -5.97
CA MET A 213 -6.73 0.48 -4.94
C MET A 213 -7.61 -0.75 -5.18
N ASN A 214 -8.04 -0.98 -6.41
CA ASN A 214 -8.84 -2.17 -6.75
C ASN A 214 -8.07 -3.47 -6.55
N LEU A 215 -6.79 -3.51 -6.95
CA LEU A 215 -5.95 -4.69 -6.78
C LEU A 215 -5.68 -5.00 -5.29
N ILE A 216 -5.35 -3.99 -4.48
CA ILE A 216 -5.09 -4.20 -3.05
C ILE A 216 -6.37 -4.62 -2.32
N LYS A 217 -7.54 -4.03 -2.66
CA LYS A 217 -8.82 -4.43 -2.08
C LYS A 217 -9.10 -5.91 -2.31
N CYS A 218 -9.01 -6.38 -3.55
CA CYS A 218 -9.21 -7.79 -3.88
C CYS A 218 -8.20 -8.72 -3.18
N SER A 219 -6.98 -8.23 -2.94
CA SER A 219 -5.92 -9.00 -2.26
C SER A 219 -6.17 -9.09 -0.74
N TYR A 220 -6.50 -7.98 -0.10
CA TYR A 220 -6.70 -7.90 1.36
C TYR A 220 -8.03 -8.51 1.80
N GLU A 221 -9.08 -8.41 0.98
CA GLU A 221 -10.39 -9.03 1.22
C GLU A 221 -10.48 -10.49 0.78
N LEU A 222 -9.37 -11.09 0.32
CA LEU A 222 -9.38 -12.48 -0.10
C LEU A 222 -9.91 -13.37 1.02
N LYS A 223 -11.03 -14.04 0.75
CA LYS A 223 -11.70 -14.93 1.69
C LYS A 223 -11.03 -16.31 1.67
N SER A 224 -11.06 -16.95 2.84
CA SER A 224 -10.67 -18.35 2.99
C SER A 224 -11.43 -19.24 2.02
N LYS A 225 -10.70 -20.15 1.37
CA LYS A 225 -11.23 -21.12 0.41
C LYS A 225 -11.29 -22.53 1.00
N LYS A 226 -10.54 -22.78 2.07
CA LYS A 226 -10.39 -24.09 2.71
C LYS A 226 -10.19 -23.92 4.21
N THR A 227 -10.52 -24.96 4.97
CA THR A 227 -10.15 -25.03 6.38
C THR A 227 -8.63 -24.92 6.52
N ASP A 228 -8.16 -23.99 7.35
CA ASP A 228 -6.74 -23.77 7.69
C ASP A 228 -5.82 -23.24 6.57
N ASP A 229 -6.33 -22.32 5.73
CA ASP A 229 -5.54 -21.66 4.66
C ASP A 229 -4.99 -20.26 5.04
N TYR A 230 -4.81 -20.00 6.34
CA TYR A 230 -4.40 -18.68 6.83
C TYR A 230 -3.00 -18.26 6.33
N GLN A 231 -2.10 -19.22 6.11
CA GLN A 231 -0.73 -18.95 5.62
C GLN A 231 -0.77 -18.49 4.16
N GLU A 232 -1.61 -19.10 3.34
CA GLU A 232 -1.83 -18.73 1.95
C GLU A 232 -2.46 -17.34 1.84
N LEU A 233 -3.50 -17.06 2.65
CA LEU A 233 -4.13 -15.74 2.72
C LEU A 233 -3.12 -14.68 3.17
N SER A 234 -2.39 -14.94 4.25
CA SER A 234 -1.36 -14.04 4.76
C SER A 234 -0.25 -13.81 3.73
N GLY A 235 0.16 -14.84 2.99
CA GLY A 235 1.13 -14.74 1.90
C GLY A 235 0.67 -13.79 0.79
N VAL A 236 -0.58 -13.90 0.32
CA VAL A 236 -1.13 -12.98 -0.72
C VAL A 236 -1.10 -11.53 -0.25
N ARG A 237 -1.48 -11.29 1.01
CA ARG A 237 -1.45 -9.95 1.62
C ARG A 237 -0.02 -9.44 1.77
N SER A 238 0.88 -10.28 2.28
CA SER A 238 2.30 -9.97 2.48
C SER A 238 2.99 -9.60 1.16
N MET A 239 2.74 -10.36 0.09
CA MET A 239 3.22 -10.01 -1.24
C MET A 239 2.68 -8.66 -1.69
N SER A 240 1.37 -8.41 -1.53
CA SER A 240 0.74 -7.14 -1.92
C SER A 240 1.34 -5.95 -1.17
N HIS A 241 1.58 -6.09 0.14
CA HIS A 241 2.32 -5.12 0.93
C HIS A 241 3.73 -4.88 0.40
N LYS A 242 4.52 -5.95 0.17
CA LYS A 242 5.89 -5.83 -0.36
C LYS A 242 5.92 -5.08 -1.69
N ARG A 243 4.98 -5.38 -2.60
CA ARG A 243 4.88 -4.73 -3.93
C ARG A 243 4.43 -3.27 -3.84
N LEU A 244 3.43 -2.98 -3.02
CA LEU A 244 2.97 -1.61 -2.78
C LEU A 244 4.07 -0.76 -2.15
N ARG A 245 4.76 -1.28 -1.13
CA ARG A 245 5.84 -0.57 -0.43
C ARG A 245 7.07 -0.37 -1.29
N GLY A 246 7.41 -1.36 -2.13
CA GLY A 246 8.45 -1.20 -3.14
C GLY A 246 8.13 -0.07 -4.14
N LEU A 247 6.85 0.07 -4.52
CA LEU A 247 6.41 1.18 -5.35
C LEU A 247 6.49 2.53 -4.62
N ILE A 248 6.07 2.58 -3.36
CA ILE A 248 6.17 3.77 -2.50
C ILE A 248 7.62 4.25 -2.39
N HIS A 249 8.56 3.33 -2.12
CA HIS A 249 9.98 3.65 -2.03
C HIS A 249 10.52 4.21 -3.36
N TRP A 250 10.15 3.60 -4.48
CA TRP A 250 10.57 4.10 -5.78
C TRP A 250 10.00 5.50 -6.08
N ILE A 251 8.72 5.74 -5.77
CA ILE A 251 8.11 7.07 -5.93
C ILE A 251 8.86 8.08 -5.08
N GLN A 252 9.18 7.76 -3.83
CA GLN A 252 9.90 8.62 -2.91
C GLN A 252 11.30 9.02 -3.42
N GLU A 253 12.02 8.12 -4.08
CA GLU A 253 13.34 8.42 -4.65
C GLU A 253 13.25 9.42 -5.83
N GLU A 254 12.17 9.38 -6.59
CA GLU A 254 11.99 10.17 -7.82
C GLU A 254 11.20 11.47 -7.60
N ASP A 255 10.21 11.45 -6.69
CA ASP A 255 9.30 12.55 -6.37
C ASP A 255 9.93 13.52 -5.37
N LYS A 256 10.84 14.36 -5.87
CA LYS A 256 11.58 15.32 -5.05
C LYS A 256 10.68 16.37 -4.37
N GLU A 257 9.57 16.74 -5.02
CA GLU A 257 8.62 17.75 -4.53
C GLU A 257 7.53 17.14 -3.63
N GLY A 258 7.45 15.82 -3.52
CA GLY A 258 6.47 15.12 -2.67
C GLY A 258 5.02 15.15 -3.17
N ILE A 259 4.76 15.60 -4.39
CA ILE A 259 3.39 15.76 -4.92
C ILE A 259 2.73 14.39 -5.15
N TYR A 260 3.47 13.43 -5.66
CA TYR A 260 3.00 12.08 -5.97
C TYR A 260 2.84 11.24 -4.71
N ILE A 261 3.78 11.36 -3.77
CA ILE A 261 3.70 10.65 -2.49
C ILE A 261 2.51 11.17 -1.66
N GLU A 262 2.26 12.48 -1.67
CA GLU A 262 1.11 13.09 -1.01
C GLU A 262 -0.21 12.64 -1.67
N ALA A 263 -0.27 12.62 -3.00
CA ALA A 263 -1.40 12.09 -3.74
C ALA A 263 -1.72 10.62 -3.38
N PHE A 264 -0.69 9.79 -3.23
CA PHE A 264 -0.85 8.41 -2.77
C PHE A 264 -1.40 8.37 -1.35
N CYS A 265 -0.85 9.18 -0.45
CA CYS A 265 -1.32 9.29 0.93
C CYS A 265 -2.79 9.71 0.98
N ASN A 266 -3.15 10.71 0.18
CA ASN A 266 -4.52 11.21 0.05
C ASN A 266 -5.47 10.11 -0.43
N LYS A 267 -5.02 9.23 -1.32
CA LYS A 267 -5.82 8.11 -1.81
C LYS A 267 -6.07 7.04 -0.73
N LEU A 268 -5.02 6.61 -0.03
CA LEU A 268 -5.14 5.61 1.04
C LEU A 268 -5.94 6.14 2.23
N CYS A 269 -5.63 7.36 2.70
CA CYS A 269 -6.40 8.01 3.76
C CYS A 269 -7.87 8.24 3.33
N GLY A 270 -8.10 8.62 2.07
CA GLY A 270 -9.44 8.81 1.52
C GLY A 270 -10.26 7.51 1.56
N HIS A 271 -9.64 6.37 1.27
CA HIS A 271 -10.30 5.08 1.40
C HIS A 271 -10.62 4.72 2.86
N LEU A 272 -9.70 4.95 3.80
CA LEU A 272 -9.96 4.71 5.22
C LEU A 272 -11.09 5.58 5.78
N LYS A 273 -11.35 6.74 5.17
CA LYS A 273 -12.49 7.62 5.47
C LYS A 273 -13.76 7.29 4.68
N SER A 274 -13.75 6.25 3.84
CA SER A 274 -14.92 5.84 3.06
C SER A 274 -15.88 4.99 3.91
N HIS A 275 -17.17 5.03 3.57
CA HIS A 275 -18.20 4.26 4.27
C HIS A 275 -17.85 2.77 4.44
N GLU A 276 -17.26 2.17 3.41
CA GLU A 276 -16.81 0.77 3.39
C GLU A 276 -15.79 0.47 4.52
N ALA A 277 -14.77 1.31 4.68
CA ALA A 277 -13.78 1.15 5.73
C ALA A 277 -14.35 1.52 7.12
N LEU A 278 -15.17 2.57 7.19
CA LEU A 278 -15.77 3.04 8.44
C LEU A 278 -16.83 2.09 9.02
N GLU A 279 -17.56 1.35 8.19
CA GLU A 279 -18.48 0.30 8.64
C GLU A 279 -17.74 -0.95 9.14
N LYS A 280 -16.51 -1.17 8.65
CA LYS A 280 -15.71 -2.37 8.90
C LYS A 280 -14.30 -2.01 9.40
N PRO A 281 -14.17 -1.26 10.50
CA PRO A 281 -12.88 -0.76 10.96
C PRO A 281 -11.95 -1.86 11.52
N LEU A 282 -12.48 -3.09 11.63
CA LEU A 282 -11.83 -4.27 12.22
C LEU A 282 -11.63 -5.42 11.22
N GLU A 283 -11.94 -5.22 9.94
CA GLU A 283 -11.71 -6.23 8.91
C GLU A 283 -10.28 -6.15 8.34
N ASN A 284 -9.80 -7.26 7.77
CA ASN A 284 -8.46 -7.39 7.21
C ASN A 284 -8.12 -6.28 6.20
N LEU A 285 -9.09 -5.80 5.42
CA LEU A 285 -8.91 -4.72 4.46
C LEU A 285 -8.44 -3.44 5.17
N THR A 286 -9.19 -2.99 6.17
CA THR A 286 -8.90 -1.77 6.92
C THR A 286 -7.57 -1.89 7.62
N GLU A 287 -7.30 -3.02 8.30
CA GLU A 287 -6.03 -3.24 9.01
C GLU A 287 -4.82 -3.23 8.05
N SER A 288 -4.96 -3.87 6.88
CA SER A 288 -3.90 -3.88 5.86
C SER A 288 -3.62 -2.48 5.32
N ILE A 289 -4.67 -1.71 4.99
CA ILE A 289 -4.51 -0.33 4.49
C ILE A 289 -3.99 0.61 5.59
N MET A 290 -4.36 0.38 6.86
CA MET A 290 -3.79 1.08 8.01
C MET A 290 -2.28 0.84 8.13
N SER A 291 -1.83 -0.40 7.89
CA SER A 291 -0.40 -0.73 7.87
C SER A 291 0.34 0.01 6.75
N ASP A 292 -0.23 0.07 5.55
CA ASP A 292 0.41 0.74 4.41
C ASP A 292 0.38 2.26 4.48
N VAL A 293 -0.71 2.86 4.98
CA VAL A 293 -0.77 4.32 5.19
C VAL A 293 0.20 4.75 6.29
N THR A 294 0.40 3.92 7.31
CA THR A 294 1.41 4.16 8.36
C THR A 294 2.81 4.07 7.77
N TYR A 295 3.11 3.04 6.97
CA TYR A 295 4.40 2.94 6.28
C TYR A 295 4.67 4.16 5.39
N LEU A 296 3.67 4.60 4.63
CA LEU A 296 3.76 5.81 3.82
C LEU A 296 4.00 7.06 4.67
N GLY A 297 3.31 7.20 5.80
CA GLY A 297 3.54 8.28 6.76
C GLY A 297 4.96 8.28 7.33
N SER A 298 5.50 7.10 7.65
CA SER A 298 6.91 6.94 8.05
C SER A 298 7.87 7.43 6.97
N VAL A 299 7.64 7.04 5.72
CA VAL A 299 8.43 7.52 4.57
C VAL A 299 8.37 9.05 4.47
N MET A 300 7.18 9.64 4.51
CA MET A 300 7.00 11.10 4.45
C MET A 300 7.71 11.85 5.60
N LEU A 301 7.67 11.28 6.82
CA LEU A 301 8.36 11.84 7.98
C LEU A 301 9.88 11.80 7.82
N VAL A 302 10.43 10.68 7.35
CA VAL A 302 11.89 10.48 7.22
C VAL A 302 12.46 11.34 6.09
N THR A 303 11.79 11.43 4.95
CA THR A 303 12.32 12.16 3.80
C THR A 303 12.13 13.66 3.86
N LYS A 304 11.20 14.15 4.70
CA LYS A 304 10.85 15.58 4.82
C LYS A 304 10.39 16.22 3.50
N GLN A 305 10.00 15.39 2.51
CA GLN A 305 9.56 15.83 1.18
C GLN A 305 8.11 16.33 1.15
N CYS A 306 7.33 16.15 2.22
CA CYS A 306 5.91 16.54 2.25
C CYS A 306 5.55 17.35 3.50
N SER A 307 4.63 18.30 3.31
CA SER A 307 4.17 19.23 4.34
C SER A 307 3.17 18.65 5.35
N GLU A 308 2.48 17.54 5.05
CA GLU A 308 1.32 17.11 5.86
C GLU A 308 1.28 15.62 6.28
N PRO A 309 2.30 15.08 6.99
CA PRO A 309 2.19 13.73 7.56
C PRO A 309 1.04 13.60 8.57
N MET A 310 0.57 14.72 9.16
CA MET A 310 -0.50 14.75 10.18
C MET A 310 -1.80 14.11 9.68
N LYS A 311 -2.08 14.17 8.38
CA LYS A 311 -3.27 13.53 7.79
C LYS A 311 -3.31 12.03 8.01
N VAL A 312 -2.14 11.36 8.01
CA VAL A 312 -2.01 9.93 8.31
C VAL A 312 -2.46 9.67 9.73
N LEU A 313 -1.86 10.37 10.71
CA LEU A 313 -2.18 10.18 12.12
C LEU A 313 -3.65 10.49 12.45
N ASN A 314 -4.19 11.58 11.90
CA ASN A 314 -5.61 11.93 12.07
C ASN A 314 -6.54 10.86 11.49
N THR A 315 -6.16 10.23 10.38
CA THR A 315 -6.95 9.14 9.77
C THR A 315 -6.85 7.88 10.62
N VAL A 316 -5.67 7.52 11.10
CA VAL A 316 -5.44 6.40 12.02
C VAL A 316 -6.28 6.58 13.29
N HIS A 317 -6.25 7.78 13.88
CA HIS A 317 -7.04 8.15 15.04
C HIS A 317 -8.54 7.93 14.78
N ALA A 318 -9.08 8.50 13.70
CA ALA A 318 -10.50 8.36 13.37
C ALA A 318 -10.96 6.90 13.20
N VAL A 319 -10.14 6.04 12.58
CA VAL A 319 -10.43 4.61 12.46
C VAL A 319 -10.47 3.94 13.83
N ILE A 320 -9.55 4.30 14.74
CA ILE A 320 -9.52 3.82 16.12
C ILE A 320 -10.79 4.23 16.88
N GLU A 321 -11.22 5.49 16.79
CA GLU A 321 -12.43 5.98 17.46
C GLU A 321 -13.66 5.17 17.05
N LEU A 322 -13.81 4.91 15.75
CA LEU A 322 -14.93 4.14 15.21
C LEU A 322 -14.86 2.66 15.57
N ALA A 323 -13.66 2.08 15.54
CA ALA A 323 -13.42 0.72 16.03
C ALA A 323 -13.89 0.56 17.49
N ILE A 324 -13.49 1.49 18.36
CA ILE A 324 -13.89 1.51 19.77
C ILE A 324 -15.41 1.65 19.89
N HIS A 325 -16.02 2.63 19.19
CA HIS A 325 -17.45 2.86 19.27
C HIS A 325 -18.28 1.65 18.82
N LYS A 326 -17.86 0.97 17.75
CA LYS A 326 -18.51 -0.25 17.27
C LYS A 326 -18.45 -1.37 18.32
N ILE A 327 -17.31 -1.55 18.97
CA ILE A 327 -17.13 -2.56 20.02
C ILE A 327 -17.95 -2.21 21.26
N GLU A 328 -18.01 -0.94 21.67
CA GLU A 328 -18.88 -0.50 22.76
C GLU A 328 -20.35 -0.84 22.49
N LYS A 329 -20.81 -0.64 21.24
CA LYS A 329 -22.16 -0.99 20.83
C LYS A 329 -22.38 -2.50 20.84
N ASP A 330 -21.47 -3.28 20.25
CA ASP A 330 -21.56 -4.73 20.21
C ASP A 330 -21.63 -5.35 21.63
N ILE A 331 -20.84 -4.82 22.58
CA ILE A 331 -20.87 -5.22 23.99
C ILE A 331 -22.24 -4.93 24.62
N LYS A 332 -22.81 -3.73 24.36
CA LYS A 332 -24.15 -3.36 24.85
C LYS A 332 -25.26 -4.24 24.28
N ASP A 333 -25.10 -4.66 23.03
CA ASP A 333 -26.04 -5.54 22.32
C ASP A 333 -25.89 -7.02 22.74
N GLY A 334 -25.02 -7.33 23.70
CA GLY A 334 -24.83 -8.68 24.25
C GLY A 334 -23.94 -9.60 23.40
N HIS A 335 -23.21 -9.05 22.42
CA HIS A 335 -22.27 -9.83 21.63
C HIS A 335 -20.92 -9.99 22.36
N GLU A 336 -20.39 -11.22 22.43
CA GLU A 336 -19.03 -11.50 22.89
C GLU A 336 -17.98 -11.01 21.88
N ARG A 337 -17.76 -9.70 21.85
CA ARG A 337 -16.72 -9.03 21.07
C ARG A 337 -15.84 -8.23 22.02
N THR A 338 -14.60 -8.69 22.20
CA THR A 338 -13.55 -7.98 22.95
C THR A 338 -12.59 -7.32 21.98
N LEU A 339 -11.95 -6.21 22.39
CA LEU A 339 -10.90 -5.54 21.61
C LEU A 339 -9.74 -6.50 21.23
N GLU A 340 -9.49 -7.51 22.07
CA GLU A 340 -8.42 -8.51 21.90
C GLU A 340 -8.68 -9.43 20.70
N LYS A 341 -9.94 -9.78 20.45
CA LYS A 341 -10.35 -10.61 19.30
C LYS A 341 -10.06 -9.93 17.95
N TYR A 342 -9.92 -8.61 17.94
CA TYR A 342 -9.71 -7.80 16.73
C TYR A 342 -8.30 -7.20 16.62
N ASN A 343 -7.36 -7.64 17.46
CA ASN A 343 -5.95 -7.23 17.40
C ASN A 343 -5.74 -5.69 17.37
N ILE A 344 -6.62 -4.91 18.01
CA ILE A 344 -6.52 -3.43 18.03
C ILE A 344 -5.22 -2.96 18.69
N ALA A 345 -4.61 -3.78 19.55
CA ALA A 345 -3.26 -3.58 20.07
C ALA A 345 -2.23 -3.33 18.94
N GLY A 346 -2.42 -3.93 17.75
CA GLY A 346 -1.61 -3.68 16.56
C GLY A 346 -1.49 -2.20 16.18
N TYR A 347 -2.56 -1.42 16.34
CA TYR A 347 -2.56 0.00 16.01
C TYR A 347 -1.67 0.84 16.92
N ALA A 348 -1.49 0.45 18.19
CA ALA A 348 -0.56 1.11 19.09
C ALA A 348 0.88 1.04 18.54
N TYR A 349 1.28 -0.12 18.00
CA TYR A 349 2.61 -0.30 17.41
C TYR A 349 2.79 0.47 16.11
N LEU A 350 1.74 0.63 15.29
CA LEU A 350 1.77 1.51 14.11
C LEU A 350 2.01 2.97 14.51
N ILE A 351 1.29 3.47 15.53
CA ILE A 351 1.46 4.84 16.05
C ILE A 351 2.85 5.02 16.67
N LYS A 352 3.36 4.04 17.42
CA LYS A 352 4.73 4.04 17.94
C LYS A 352 5.75 4.18 16.80
N SER A 353 5.59 3.44 15.71
CA SER A 353 6.49 3.51 14.55
C SER A 353 6.56 4.93 13.99
N LEU A 354 5.40 5.56 13.75
CA LEU A 354 5.34 6.95 13.29
C LEU A 354 5.98 7.92 14.28
N GLY A 355 5.75 7.74 15.59
CA GLY A 355 6.36 8.58 16.63
C GLY A 355 7.88 8.47 16.68
N LYS A 356 8.44 7.26 16.47
CA LYS A 356 9.88 7.05 16.38
C LYS A 356 10.48 7.76 15.17
N ASP A 357 9.85 7.64 14.01
CA ASP A 357 10.33 8.27 12.79
C ASP A 357 10.20 9.80 12.86
N ALA A 358 9.10 10.31 13.43
CA ALA A 358 8.91 11.74 13.69
C ALA A 358 9.96 12.30 14.67
N THR A 359 10.39 11.52 15.66
CA THR A 359 11.46 11.91 16.59
C THR A 359 12.78 12.08 15.83
N LYS A 360 13.17 11.11 15.00
CA LYS A 360 14.39 11.19 14.17
C LYS A 360 14.39 12.39 13.23
N SER A 361 13.22 12.75 12.71
CA SER A 361 13.06 13.87 11.78
C SER A 361 12.89 15.23 12.44
N GLY A 362 12.69 15.29 13.77
CA GLY A 362 12.51 16.53 14.53
C GLY A 362 11.08 17.10 14.52
N HIS A 363 10.06 16.30 14.16
CA HIS A 363 8.67 16.73 14.13
C HIS A 363 8.01 16.62 15.53
N LEU A 364 8.40 17.48 16.47
CA LEU A 364 7.99 17.41 17.88
C LEU A 364 6.46 17.45 18.09
N HIS A 365 5.75 18.25 17.29
CA HIS A 365 4.28 18.30 17.34
C HIS A 365 3.66 16.95 16.97
N PHE A 366 4.22 16.28 15.96
CA PHE A 366 3.76 14.97 15.53
C PHE A 366 4.02 13.90 16.61
N VAL A 367 5.20 13.92 17.23
CA VAL A 367 5.54 13.02 18.36
C VAL A 367 4.54 13.18 19.51
N TYR A 368 4.23 14.43 19.89
CA TYR A 368 3.23 14.72 20.92
C TYR A 368 1.86 14.13 20.56
N ARG A 369 1.40 14.35 19.32
CA ARG A 369 0.10 13.82 18.84
C ARG A 369 0.06 12.30 18.78
N CYS A 370 1.20 11.63 18.53
CA CYS A 370 1.31 10.18 18.64
C CYS A 370 1.07 9.71 20.08
N MET A 371 1.73 10.34 21.06
CA MET A 371 1.55 10.00 22.48
C MET A 371 0.11 10.25 22.94
N GLU A 372 -0.50 11.35 22.52
CA GLU A 372 -1.90 11.64 22.82
C GLU A 372 -2.86 10.60 22.21
N THR A 373 -2.62 10.18 20.97
CA THR A 373 -3.43 9.14 20.31
C THR A 373 -3.29 7.78 21.02
N LEU A 374 -2.08 7.43 21.48
CA LEU A 374 -1.84 6.24 22.30
C LEU A 374 -2.56 6.33 23.65
N SER A 375 -2.53 7.50 24.30
CA SER A 375 -3.26 7.76 25.54
C SER A 375 -4.76 7.55 25.34
N TYR A 376 -5.33 8.13 24.27
CA TYR A 376 -6.75 7.97 23.92
C TYR A 376 -7.13 6.50 23.72
N LEU A 377 -6.35 5.76 22.93
CA LEU A 377 -6.58 4.33 22.72
C LEU A 377 -6.49 3.55 24.03
N GLY A 378 -5.48 3.84 24.85
CA GLY A 378 -5.26 3.19 26.15
C GLY A 378 -6.39 3.46 27.16
N CYS A 379 -6.88 4.70 27.26
CA CYS A 379 -7.99 5.06 28.13
C CYS A 379 -9.28 4.31 27.76
N ASN A 380 -9.60 4.28 26.47
CA ASN A 380 -10.77 3.55 25.98
C ASN A 380 -10.62 2.04 26.13
N ALA A 381 -9.42 1.50 25.91
CA ALA A 381 -9.12 0.10 26.15
C ALA A 381 -9.28 -0.28 27.63
N ALA A 382 -8.79 0.56 28.56
CA ALA A 382 -8.95 0.37 30.00
C ALA A 382 -10.43 0.39 30.41
N LYS A 383 -11.20 1.36 29.91
CA LYS A 383 -12.66 1.46 30.11
C LYS A 383 -13.39 0.19 29.64
N LEU A 384 -12.96 -0.37 28.52
CA LEU A 384 -13.53 -1.58 27.92
C LEU A 384 -12.93 -2.89 28.46
N GLY A 385 -11.95 -2.83 29.36
CA GLY A 385 -11.32 -4.00 29.96
C GLY A 385 -10.40 -4.80 29.03
N SER A 386 -9.84 -4.19 27.98
CA SER A 386 -8.87 -4.86 27.10
C SER A 386 -7.46 -4.77 27.64
N ARG A 387 -6.96 -5.89 28.16
CA ARG A 387 -5.66 -5.93 28.81
C ARG A 387 -4.55 -5.77 27.79
N GLN A 388 -4.59 -6.54 26.71
CA GLN A 388 -3.56 -6.51 25.67
C GLN A 388 -3.38 -5.13 25.04
N THR A 389 -4.48 -4.41 24.79
CA THR A 389 -4.42 -3.07 24.19
C THR A 389 -3.85 -2.05 25.18
N VAL A 390 -4.21 -2.13 26.47
CA VAL A 390 -3.63 -1.28 27.52
C VAL A 390 -2.12 -1.51 27.64
N VAL A 391 -1.69 -2.77 27.69
CA VAL A 391 -0.27 -3.16 27.73
C VAL A 391 0.48 -2.59 26.53
N ALA A 392 -0.04 -2.78 25.32
CA ALA A 392 0.57 -2.25 24.10
C ALA A 392 0.67 -0.72 24.11
N CYS A 393 -0.34 0.00 24.60
CA CYS A 393 -0.28 1.46 24.75
C CYS A 393 0.78 1.88 25.77
N PHE A 394 0.89 1.22 26.92
CA PHE A 394 1.96 1.49 27.88
C PHE A 394 3.33 1.25 27.29
N GLU A 395 3.57 0.11 26.64
CA GLU A 395 4.83 -0.18 25.95
C GLU A 395 5.21 0.92 24.96
N CYS A 396 4.24 1.35 24.14
CA CYS A 396 4.46 2.35 23.12
C CYS A 396 4.75 3.74 23.71
N LEU A 397 4.00 4.17 24.73
CA LEU A 397 4.23 5.42 25.44
C LEU A 397 5.59 5.45 26.13
N VAL A 398 5.93 4.37 26.87
CA VAL A 398 7.23 4.21 27.53
C VAL A 398 8.35 4.34 26.52
N GLN A 399 8.26 3.64 25.38
CA GLN A 399 9.33 3.68 24.40
C GLN A 399 9.49 5.05 23.74
N LEU A 400 8.40 5.72 23.37
CA LEU A 400 8.47 7.09 22.85
C LEU A 400 9.02 8.06 23.90
N GLY A 401 8.62 7.92 25.17
CA GLY A 401 9.13 8.73 26.28
C GLY A 401 10.63 8.52 26.50
N ARG A 402 11.11 7.27 26.50
CA ARG A 402 12.54 6.93 26.62
C ARG A 402 13.37 7.55 25.49
N ILE A 403 12.89 7.46 24.25
CA ILE A 403 13.54 8.09 23.10
C ILE A 403 13.60 9.61 23.28
N CYS A 404 12.48 10.24 23.64
CA CYS A 404 12.43 11.69 23.88
C CYS A 404 13.36 12.14 25.00
N ARG A 405 13.52 11.33 26.06
CA ARG A 405 14.45 11.60 27.16
C ARG A 405 15.90 11.55 26.69
N LYS A 406 16.27 10.48 25.97
CA LYS A 406 17.63 10.30 25.42
C LYS A 406 18.02 11.49 24.53
N GLU A 407 17.11 11.88 23.64
CA GLU A 407 17.29 12.98 22.70
C GLU A 407 17.06 14.38 23.34
N LYS A 408 16.69 14.43 24.64
CA LYS A 408 16.43 15.66 25.41
C LYS A 408 15.40 16.59 24.75
N LEU A 409 14.33 16.02 24.20
CA LEU A 409 13.33 16.77 23.44
C LEU A 409 12.35 17.52 24.35
N GLY A 410 12.19 18.82 24.08
CA GLY A 410 11.15 19.67 24.67
C GLY A 410 9.81 19.53 23.95
N CYS A 411 8.75 20.04 24.56
CA CYS A 411 7.43 20.12 23.93
C CYS A 411 7.46 21.07 22.71
N TYR A 412 6.63 20.78 21.71
CA TYR A 412 6.50 21.63 20.52
C TYR A 412 5.88 22.99 20.83
N TRP A 413 5.08 23.07 21.89
CA TRP A 413 4.45 24.32 22.30
C TRP A 413 5.46 25.15 23.07
N GLY A 414 5.91 26.28 22.51
CA GLY A 414 6.96 27.11 23.10
C GLY A 414 6.67 27.72 24.48
N ARG A 415 5.44 27.57 25.01
CA ARG A 415 5.07 27.96 26.38
C ARG A 415 5.07 26.79 27.37
N CYS A 416 5.15 25.56 26.87
CA CYS A 416 5.19 24.38 27.70
C CYS A 416 6.63 24.13 28.14
N ILE A 417 6.86 24.19 29.46
CA ILE A 417 8.17 23.89 30.07
C ILE A 417 8.38 22.40 30.31
N ILE A 418 7.37 21.58 30.06
CA ILE A 418 7.39 20.14 30.33
C ILE A 418 8.13 19.42 29.18
N PRO A 419 9.19 18.65 29.47
CA PRO A 419 9.84 17.79 28.48
C PRO A 419 8.90 16.72 27.92
N LEU A 420 9.12 16.29 26.67
CA LEU A 420 8.24 15.30 26.01
C LEU A 420 8.17 13.95 26.74
N HIS A 421 9.24 13.53 27.42
CA HIS A 421 9.20 12.29 28.20
C HIS A 421 8.30 12.38 29.44
N HIS A 422 8.11 13.57 30.02
CA HIS A 422 7.12 13.79 31.08
C HIS A 422 5.71 13.88 30.53
N HIS A 423 5.50 14.37 29.31
CA HIS A 423 4.20 14.22 28.65
C HIS A 423 3.83 12.75 28.42
N ALA A 424 4.78 11.89 28.03
CA ALA A 424 4.53 10.45 27.97
C ALA A 424 4.05 9.89 29.32
N GLU A 425 4.63 10.36 30.43
CA GLU A 425 4.21 10.02 31.79
C GLU A 425 2.79 10.50 32.12
N GLU A 426 2.43 11.75 31.77
CA GLU A 426 1.07 12.29 31.91
C GLU A 426 0.05 11.44 31.13
N PHE A 427 0.38 11.08 29.90
CA PHE A 427 -0.46 10.24 29.04
C PHE A 427 -0.63 8.82 29.58
N MET A 428 0.38 8.25 30.23
CA MET A 428 0.25 7.00 31.00
C MET A 428 -0.66 7.20 32.22
N GLY A 429 -0.56 8.36 32.88
CA GLY A 429 -1.44 8.79 33.97
C GLY A 429 -2.92 8.78 33.58
N HIS A 430 -3.26 9.28 32.39
CA HIS A 430 -4.64 9.23 31.89
C HIS A 430 -5.18 7.79 31.80
N ILE A 431 -4.38 6.83 31.32
CA ILE A 431 -4.79 5.42 31.26
C ILE A 431 -5.00 4.87 32.68
N LEU A 432 -4.06 5.19 33.59
CA LEU A 432 -4.13 4.77 34.99
C LEU A 432 -5.42 5.24 35.68
N THR A 433 -5.91 6.47 35.39
CA THR A 433 -7.16 6.97 35.99
C THR A 433 -8.37 6.09 35.70
N TRP A 434 -8.38 5.36 34.58
CA TRP A 434 -9.45 4.42 34.24
C TRP A 434 -9.26 3.06 34.91
N LEU A 435 -8.03 2.56 34.97
CA LEU A 435 -7.72 1.26 35.60
C LEU A 435 -8.09 1.24 37.09
N VAL A 436 -7.92 2.37 37.77
CA VAL A 436 -8.18 2.49 39.21
C VAL A 436 -9.65 2.73 39.57
N GLN A 437 -10.55 2.95 38.61
CA GLN A 437 -11.98 3.17 38.91
C GLN A 437 -12.65 1.95 39.55
N LYS A 438 -12.18 0.74 39.23
CA LYS A 438 -12.67 -0.53 39.79
C LYS A 438 -11.75 -1.08 40.88
N GLN A 439 -11.16 -0.20 41.69
CA GLN A 439 -10.27 -0.56 42.79
C GLN A 439 -10.98 -1.38 43.86
N VAL A 440 -10.29 -2.38 44.42
CA VAL A 440 -10.70 -3.16 45.60
C VAL A 440 -10.19 -2.48 46.88
N GLN A 441 -10.83 -2.70 48.03
CA GLN A 441 -10.54 -2.01 49.30
C GLN A 441 -9.07 -2.06 49.76
N ASP A 442 -8.28 -3.02 49.28
CA ASP A 442 -6.86 -3.22 49.56
C ASP A 442 -5.91 -2.36 48.70
N GLY A 443 -6.42 -1.58 47.74
CA GLY A 443 -5.58 -0.84 46.81
C GLY A 443 -5.12 -1.61 45.58
N ALA A 444 -5.63 -2.83 45.36
CA ALA A 444 -5.45 -3.58 44.13
C ALA A 444 -6.36 -3.04 43.02
N PHE A 445 -5.83 -3.01 41.80
CA PHE A 445 -6.58 -2.69 40.58
C PHE A 445 -5.99 -3.46 39.40
N MET A 446 -6.75 -3.54 38.31
CA MET A 446 -6.37 -4.27 37.09
C MET A 446 -5.05 -3.74 36.52
N LEU A 447 -4.11 -4.63 36.17
CA LEU A 447 -2.82 -4.29 35.57
C LEU A 447 -1.93 -3.41 36.45
N LYS A 448 -2.06 -3.49 37.79
CA LYS A 448 -1.22 -2.69 38.70
C LYS A 448 0.26 -2.97 38.50
N ALA A 449 0.68 -4.23 38.47
CA ALA A 449 2.08 -4.62 38.29
C ALA A 449 2.61 -4.15 36.92
N CYS A 450 1.79 -4.28 35.88
CA CYS A 450 2.08 -3.80 34.53
C CYS A 450 2.27 -2.27 34.51
N ALA A 451 1.39 -1.50 35.15
CA ALA A 451 1.50 -0.05 35.23
C ALA A 451 2.75 0.38 36.02
N GLU A 452 3.01 -0.23 37.18
CA GLU A 452 4.21 0.02 37.99
C GLU A 452 5.49 -0.26 37.19
N ARG A 453 5.54 -1.38 36.46
CA ARG A 453 6.66 -1.71 35.57
C ARG A 453 6.79 -0.70 34.43
N ALA A 454 5.69 -0.26 33.82
CA ALA A 454 5.73 0.77 32.78
C ALA A 454 6.31 2.09 33.30
N TYR A 455 5.87 2.58 34.46
CA TYR A 455 6.45 3.78 35.09
C TYR A 455 7.93 3.56 35.44
N SER A 456 8.29 2.36 35.91
CA SER A 456 9.67 2.03 36.26
C SER A 456 10.58 2.06 35.04
N ARG A 457 10.14 1.48 33.91
CA ARG A 457 10.83 1.55 32.61
C ARG A 457 10.96 2.98 32.09
N LEU A 458 9.91 3.80 32.23
CA LEU A 458 9.94 5.21 31.78
C LEU A 458 10.87 6.04 32.65
N ARG A 459 10.82 5.93 33.98
CA ARG A 459 11.64 6.73 34.90
C ARG A 459 13.07 6.20 35.05
N GLY A 460 13.30 4.92 34.78
CA GLY A 460 14.57 4.23 34.97
C GLY A 460 14.80 3.66 36.38
N TYR A 461 13.83 3.81 37.27
CA TYR A 461 13.91 3.42 38.67
C TYR A 461 12.64 2.72 39.10
N SER A 462 12.73 1.75 40.02
CA SER A 462 11.59 1.01 40.56
C SER A 462 10.54 1.97 41.10
N CYS A 463 9.28 1.78 40.68
CA CYS A 463 8.15 2.63 41.04
C CYS A 463 7.01 1.80 41.64
N SER A 464 6.33 2.36 42.62
CA SER A 464 5.09 1.82 43.18
C SER A 464 3.96 2.83 43.04
N ILE A 465 2.76 2.33 42.78
CA ILE A 465 1.53 3.12 42.69
C ILE A 465 0.80 2.99 44.03
N LYS A 466 0.77 4.08 44.79
CA LYS A 466 0.13 4.14 46.11
C LYS A 466 -1.13 4.96 46.07
N HIS A 467 -2.19 4.44 46.67
CA HIS A 467 -3.42 5.21 46.91
C HIS A 467 -3.22 6.17 48.09
N GLN A 468 -3.52 7.45 47.89
CA GLN A 468 -3.52 8.46 48.95
C GLN A 468 -4.95 8.93 49.20
N GLN A 469 -5.50 8.56 50.36
CA GLN A 469 -6.84 8.98 50.77
C GLN A 469 -6.91 10.51 50.91
N GLY A 470 -7.94 11.13 50.33
CA GLY A 470 -8.22 12.56 50.49
C GLY A 470 -7.44 13.50 49.56
N MET A 471 -6.60 12.98 48.67
CA MET A 471 -5.85 13.78 47.69
C MET A 471 -6.38 13.58 46.26
N ASN A 472 -6.27 14.63 45.44
CA ASN A 472 -6.50 14.59 44.00
C ASN A 472 -5.19 14.92 43.28
N PRO A 473 -4.60 14.00 42.50
CA PRO A 473 -5.11 12.66 42.17
C PRO A 473 -5.06 11.68 43.36
N LYS A 474 -5.97 10.69 43.36
CA LYS A 474 -6.08 9.65 44.41
C LYS A 474 -4.90 8.67 44.45
N PHE A 475 -4.04 8.70 43.43
CA PHE A 475 -2.89 7.81 43.30
C PHE A 475 -1.64 8.59 42.99
N TRP A 476 -0.55 8.14 43.58
CA TRP A 476 0.77 8.73 43.43
C TRP A 476 1.77 7.67 43.00
N ILE A 477 2.59 8.01 42.01
CA ILE A 477 3.69 7.17 41.53
C ILE A 477 4.93 7.53 42.34
N THR A 478 5.26 6.69 43.32
CA THR A 478 6.41 6.90 44.22
C THR A 478 7.57 6.02 43.79
N GLN A 479 8.76 6.61 43.65
CA GLN A 479 10.00 5.85 43.46
C GLN A 479 10.31 5.05 44.73
N ILE A 480 10.75 3.81 44.54
CA ILE A 480 11.23 2.94 45.61
C ILE A 480 12.72 3.24 45.79
N ASN A 481 13.12 3.45 47.05
CA ASN A 481 14.52 3.61 47.40
C ASN A 481 15.08 2.28 47.88
N ASP A 482 16.33 2.00 47.53
CA ASP A 482 17.12 0.92 48.11
C ASP A 482 17.25 1.16 49.62
N GLU A 483 16.75 0.20 50.41
CA GLU A 483 16.72 0.25 51.88
C GLU A 483 18.11 0.39 52.52
N LYS A 484 19.16 -0.04 51.82
CA LYS A 484 20.55 0.02 52.30
C LYS A 484 21.28 1.28 51.85
N ALA A 485 20.96 1.82 50.67
CA ALA A 485 21.67 2.95 50.08
C ALA A 485 20.95 4.30 50.22
N GLY A 486 19.64 4.30 50.53
CA GLY A 486 18.82 5.52 50.62
C GLY A 486 18.67 6.25 49.28
N LYS A 487 18.98 5.59 48.16
CA LYS A 487 18.91 6.12 46.80
C LYS A 487 17.82 5.41 46.00
N PRO A 488 17.27 6.02 44.93
CA PRO A 488 16.32 5.35 44.04
C PRO A 488 16.89 4.04 43.52
N GLU A 489 16.13 2.95 43.65
CA GLU A 489 16.50 1.62 43.17
C GLU A 489 16.43 1.61 41.63
N PRO A 490 17.53 1.30 40.90
CA PRO A 490 17.50 1.15 39.45
C PRO A 490 16.53 0.04 39.03
N HIS A 491 15.72 0.29 37.99
CA HIS A 491 14.85 -0.75 37.45
C HIS A 491 15.62 -1.58 36.43
N VAL A 492 15.94 -2.83 36.78
CA VAL A 492 16.65 -3.78 35.92
C VAL A 492 15.73 -4.96 35.62
N GLU A 493 15.60 -5.29 34.34
CA GLU A 493 14.89 -6.50 33.91
C GLU A 493 15.89 -7.51 33.35
N GLU A 494 15.75 -8.78 33.74
CA GLU A 494 16.61 -9.87 33.29
C GLU A 494 15.78 -10.94 32.60
N GLU A 495 16.31 -11.48 31.51
CA GLU A 495 15.74 -12.64 30.83
C GLU A 495 16.80 -13.74 30.76
N GLN A 496 16.41 -14.96 31.08
CA GLN A 496 17.25 -16.14 30.92
C GLN A 496 16.73 -17.00 29.79
N GLY A 497 17.53 -17.10 28.72
CA GLY A 497 17.28 -17.98 27.61
C GLY A 497 17.42 -19.45 27.99
N ARG A 498 16.71 -20.30 27.26
CA ARG A 498 16.63 -21.77 27.48
C ARG A 498 17.98 -22.50 27.50
N TYR A 499 19.04 -21.88 26.99
CA TYR A 499 20.40 -22.43 26.91
C TYR A 499 21.41 -21.75 27.85
N GLY A 500 20.93 -21.01 28.86
CA GLY A 500 21.80 -20.38 29.87
C GLY A 500 22.37 -19.01 29.47
N TYR A 501 22.02 -18.50 28.28
CA TYR A 501 22.30 -17.10 27.93
C TYR A 501 21.37 -16.18 28.70
N SER A 502 21.90 -15.27 29.51
CA SER A 502 21.12 -14.22 30.15
C SER A 502 21.35 -12.87 29.48
N GLY A 503 20.28 -12.11 29.33
CA GLY A 503 20.30 -10.69 28.98
C GLY A 503 19.78 -9.88 30.15
N LYS A 504 20.30 -8.67 30.33
CA LYS A 504 19.74 -7.70 31.27
C LYS A 504 19.60 -6.35 30.60
N VAL A 505 18.54 -5.63 30.95
CA VAL A 505 18.32 -4.23 30.54
C VAL A 505 18.20 -3.40 31.80
N ASP A 506 19.16 -2.49 31.98
CA ASP A 506 19.14 -1.51 33.06
C ASP A 506 18.49 -0.22 32.56
N TYR A 507 17.26 0.04 32.97
CA TYR A 507 16.51 1.21 32.51
C TYR A 507 17.01 2.54 33.13
N SER A 508 17.89 2.47 34.14
CA SER A 508 18.59 3.65 34.66
C SER A 508 19.66 4.15 33.70
N ASP A 509 20.20 3.30 32.81
CA ASP A 509 20.95 3.75 31.64
C ASP A 509 20.00 4.30 30.58
N HIS A 510 19.82 5.62 30.59
CA HIS A 510 18.94 6.31 29.66
C HIS A 510 19.40 6.27 28.19
N ASN A 511 20.61 5.77 27.90
CA ASN A 511 21.09 5.59 26.53
C ASN A 511 20.63 4.26 25.92
N ASP A 512 20.38 3.25 26.75
CA ASP A 512 19.84 1.97 26.34
C ASP A 512 18.37 2.12 25.96
N LEU A 513 18.06 1.83 24.70
CA LEU A 513 16.71 1.88 24.13
C LEU A 513 16.14 0.50 23.80
N THR A 514 16.79 -0.57 24.29
CA THR A 514 16.34 -1.95 24.08
C THR A 514 14.87 -2.09 24.47
N GLU A 515 14.09 -2.68 23.56
CA GLU A 515 12.65 -2.91 23.71
C GLU A 515 12.42 -4.33 24.18
N TYR A 516 11.68 -4.45 25.28
CA TYR A 516 11.23 -5.70 25.84
C TYR A 516 9.70 -5.70 25.93
N VAL A 517 9.09 -6.85 25.65
CA VAL A 517 7.65 -7.03 25.85
C VAL A 517 7.32 -6.77 27.32
N LEU A 518 6.29 -5.96 27.57
CA LEU A 518 5.77 -5.71 28.89
C LEU A 518 4.85 -6.86 29.24
N PHE A 519 5.38 -7.83 29.99
CA PHE A 519 4.57 -8.95 30.42
C PHE A 519 3.48 -8.51 31.39
N ASP A 520 2.27 -8.92 31.07
CA ASP A 520 1.12 -8.90 31.97
C ASP A 520 1.25 -10.08 32.95
N HIS A 521 1.91 -9.84 34.08
CA HIS A 521 1.93 -10.76 35.21
C HIS A 521 1.04 -10.19 36.31
N ASP A 522 -0.28 -10.37 36.18
CA ASP A 522 -1.20 -10.29 37.31
C ASP A 522 -1.50 -11.70 37.83
#